data_AF-H6LAM3-F1
#
_entry.id   AF-H6LAM3-F1
#
_cell.length_a   1.000
_cell.length_b   1.000
_cell.length_c   1.000
_cell.angle_alpha   90.00
_cell.angle_beta   90.00
_cell.angle_gamma   90.00
#
_symmetry.space_group_name_H-M   'P 1'
#
loop_
_entity.id
_entity.type
_entity.pdbx_description
1 polymer ?
#
loop_
_entity_poly.entity_id
_entity_poly.type
_entity_poly.pdbx_seq_one_letter_code
_entity_poly.pdbx_strand_id
1 'polypeptide(L)'
;MDDPRLREAAIQKPIEAIRQMYLDQNGFSEPMVDKMKALRQMYIELEQPTLVKSLRLVYEYAESKDWTFSLAAWEEENDISSLEYYLDLLTNPGNKYNREEIRELNDYLKATLKGEEVEFRPGADDEEEEEATEENTEEA
;
A
#
# COMPACT_ATOMS: atom_id res chain seq x y z
N MET A 1 -0.09 11.57 11.21
CA MET A 1 0.82 10.44 10.92
C MET A 1 2.11 10.49 11.70
N ASP A 2 2.61 11.65 12.13
CA ASP A 2 3.68 11.66 13.15
C ASP A 2 3.07 11.56 14.55
N ASP A 3 2.76 10.33 14.97
CA ASP A 3 2.21 10.01 16.28
C ASP A 3 3.12 8.98 16.96
N PRO A 4 3.71 9.27 18.13
CA PRO A 4 4.64 8.37 18.80
C PRO A 4 4.01 7.03 19.19
N ARG A 5 2.69 6.98 19.41
CA ARG A 5 1.96 5.74 19.75
C ARG A 5 2.06 4.70 18.63
N LEU A 6 2.27 5.14 17.39
CA LEU A 6 2.46 4.23 16.25
C LEU A 6 3.72 3.38 16.39
N ARG A 7 4.72 3.83 17.16
CA ARG A 7 5.96 3.08 17.42
C ARG A 7 5.84 2.11 18.61
N GLU A 8 4.70 2.11 19.30
CA GLU A 8 4.50 1.22 20.43
C GLU A 8 4.38 -0.23 19.97
N ALA A 9 4.87 -1.16 20.81
CA ALA A 9 4.80 -2.58 20.53
C ALA A 9 3.38 -3.10 20.28
N ALA A 10 2.36 -2.44 20.83
CA ALA A 10 0.96 -2.77 20.59
C ALA A 10 0.56 -2.61 19.11
N ILE A 11 1.19 -1.68 18.38
CA ILE A 11 0.94 -1.43 16.95
C ILE A 11 1.94 -2.18 16.07
N GLN A 12 3.20 -2.26 16.49
CA GLN A 12 4.25 -2.91 15.69
C GLN A 12 4.08 -4.44 15.62
N LYS A 13 3.69 -5.10 16.72
CA LYS A 13 3.50 -6.56 16.75
C LYS A 13 2.45 -7.07 15.76
N PRO A 14 1.28 -6.43 15.60
CA PRO A 14 0.34 -6.79 14.53
C PRO A 14 0.94 -6.72 13.12
N ILE A 15 1.75 -5.70 12.81
CA ILE A 15 2.42 -5.55 11.50
C ILE A 15 3.37 -6.71 11.25
N GLU A 16 4.21 -7.03 12.25
CA GLU A 16 5.13 -8.16 12.20
C GLU A 16 4.39 -9.50 12.06
N ALA A 17 3.28 -9.68 12.77
CA ALA A 17 2.47 -10.89 12.68
C ALA A 17 1.86 -11.08 11.28
N ILE A 18 1.39 -10.00 10.65
CA ILE A 18 0.92 -10.04 9.26
C ILE A 18 2.08 -10.43 8.34
N ARG A 19 3.26 -9.83 8.50
CA ARG A 19 4.45 -10.20 7.69
C ARG A 19 4.79 -11.68 7.83
N GLN A 20 4.82 -12.21 9.06
CA GLN A 20 5.15 -13.63 9.26
C GLN A 20 4.11 -14.55 8.61
N MET A 21 2.82 -14.22 8.70
CA MET A 21 1.78 -14.98 7.99
C MET A 21 1.99 -14.98 6.48
N TYR A 22 2.39 -13.84 5.90
CA TYR A 22 2.69 -13.73 4.47
C TYR A 22 3.83 -14.66 4.05
N LEU A 23 4.91 -14.65 4.82
CA LEU A 23 6.10 -15.46 4.58
C LEU A 23 5.81 -16.96 4.74
N ASP A 24 5.11 -17.33 5.81
CA ASP A 24 4.76 -18.73 6.11
C ASP A 24 3.86 -19.34 5.03
N GLN A 25 3.00 -18.53 4.42
CA GLN A 25 2.04 -18.96 3.40
C GLN A 25 2.52 -18.72 1.97
N ASN A 26 3.69 -18.07 1.81
CA ASN A 26 4.26 -17.66 0.53
C ASN A 26 3.26 -16.85 -0.32
N GLY A 27 2.55 -15.91 0.32
CA GLY A 27 1.53 -15.10 -0.35
C GLY A 27 0.47 -14.55 0.59
N PHE A 28 -0.44 -13.77 0.02
CA PHE A 28 -1.57 -13.19 0.73
C PHE A 28 -2.62 -14.26 1.04
N SER A 29 -3.32 -14.14 2.17
CA SER A 29 -4.43 -15.03 2.50
C SER A 29 -5.58 -14.34 3.21
N GLU A 30 -6.75 -14.98 3.15
CA GLU A 30 -7.96 -14.49 3.80
C GLU A 30 -7.79 -14.28 5.33
N PRO A 31 -7.16 -15.18 6.11
CA PRO A 31 -6.88 -14.92 7.53
C PRO A 31 -6.03 -13.67 7.81
N MET A 32 -5.19 -13.24 6.87
CA MET A 32 -4.42 -12.00 7.02
C MET A 32 -5.33 -10.78 6.95
N VAL A 33 -6.41 -10.82 6.17
CA VAL A 33 -7.40 -9.74 6.08
C VAL A 33 -8.01 -9.45 7.44
N ASP A 34 -8.31 -10.47 8.24
CA ASP A 34 -8.84 -10.28 9.60
C ASP A 34 -7.85 -9.56 10.51
N LYS A 35 -6.55 -9.87 10.38
CA LYS A 35 -5.49 -9.14 11.10
C LYS A 35 -5.36 -7.70 10.62
N MET A 36 -5.44 -7.47 9.31
CA MET A 36 -5.42 -6.12 8.74
C MET A 36 -6.64 -5.29 9.17
N LYS A 37 -7.84 -5.90 9.26
CA LYS A 37 -9.05 -5.26 9.79
C LYS A 37 -8.89 -4.90 11.27
N ALA A 38 -8.26 -5.76 12.07
CA ALA A 38 -7.96 -5.47 13.47
C ALA A 38 -6.95 -4.31 13.61
N LEU A 39 -5.85 -4.33 12.85
CA LEU A 39 -4.88 -3.22 12.84
C LEU A 39 -5.52 -1.90 12.36
N ARG A 40 -6.41 -1.97 11.37
CA ARG A 40 -7.20 -0.83 10.90
C ARG A 40 -8.03 -0.22 12.02
N GLN A 41 -8.66 -1.03 12.87
CA GLN A 41 -9.41 -0.53 14.03
C GLN A 41 -8.50 0.23 15.01
N MET A 42 -7.28 -0.23 15.22
CA MET A 42 -6.29 0.47 16.05
C MET A 42 -5.93 1.84 15.43
N TYR A 43 -5.73 1.91 14.11
CA TYR A 43 -5.49 3.20 13.44
C TYR A 43 -6.69 4.15 13.47
N ILE A 44 -7.93 3.66 13.56
CA ILE A 44 -9.11 4.50 13.79
C ILE A 44 -9.02 5.16 15.18
N GLU A 45 -8.72 4.38 16.21
CA GLU A 45 -8.58 4.86 17.59
C GLU A 45 -7.43 5.85 17.77
N LEU A 46 -6.36 5.68 16.98
CA LEU A 46 -5.22 6.60 16.93
C LEU A 46 -5.43 7.80 16.00
N GLU A 47 -6.63 7.96 15.43
CA GLU A 47 -6.98 9.06 14.52
C GLU A 47 -6.01 9.18 13.32
N GLN A 48 -5.65 8.04 12.71
CA GLN A 48 -4.76 7.96 11.55
C GLN A 48 -5.53 7.64 10.25
N PRO A 49 -6.33 8.57 9.69
CA PRO A 49 -7.23 8.29 8.58
C PRO A 49 -6.52 7.80 7.31
N THR A 50 -5.31 8.27 7.03
CA THR A 50 -4.53 7.81 5.86
C THR A 50 -4.11 6.34 6.00
N LEU A 51 -3.71 5.90 7.20
CA LEU A 51 -3.37 4.49 7.44
C LEU A 51 -4.62 3.60 7.45
N VAL A 52 -5.74 4.11 7.98
CA VAL A 52 -7.06 3.45 7.92
C VAL A 52 -7.51 3.24 6.47
N LYS A 53 -7.34 4.27 5.61
CA LYS A 53 -7.62 4.17 4.16
C LYS A 53 -6.68 3.16 3.52
N SER A 54 -5.40 3.20 3.85
CA SER A 54 -4.37 2.34 3.26
C SER A 54 -4.60 0.87 3.50
N LEU A 55 -4.76 0.43 4.76
CA LEU A 55 -5.03 -0.98 5.04
C LEU A 55 -6.29 -1.46 4.31
N ARG A 56 -7.32 -0.62 4.29
CA ARG A 56 -8.57 -0.93 3.59
C ARG A 56 -8.36 -1.16 2.11
N LEU A 57 -7.68 -0.24 1.43
CA LEU A 57 -7.45 -0.34 0.00
C LEU A 57 -6.56 -1.52 -0.35
N VAL A 58 -5.54 -1.83 0.46
CA VAL A 58 -4.65 -2.97 0.20
C VAL A 58 -5.41 -4.31 0.23
N TYR A 59 -6.24 -4.56 1.25
CA TYR A 59 -6.98 -5.83 1.29
C TYR A 59 -8.14 -5.87 0.28
N GLU A 60 -8.79 -4.74 -0.03
CA GLU A 60 -9.82 -4.67 -1.09
C GLU A 60 -9.20 -4.91 -2.47
N TYR A 61 -8.02 -4.35 -2.73
CA TYR A 61 -7.27 -4.58 -3.96
C TYR A 61 -6.86 -6.05 -4.07
N ALA A 62 -6.26 -6.62 -3.01
CA ALA A 62 -5.87 -8.02 -3.01
C ALA A 62 -7.08 -8.93 -3.29
N GLU A 63 -8.21 -8.71 -2.60
CA GLU A 63 -9.45 -9.44 -2.85
C GLU A 63 -9.92 -9.33 -4.31
N SER A 64 -9.81 -8.14 -4.92
CA SER A 64 -10.16 -7.92 -6.33
C SER A 64 -9.21 -8.56 -7.35
N LYS A 65 -8.02 -9.00 -6.91
CA LYS A 65 -6.93 -9.56 -7.73
C LYS A 65 -6.60 -11.00 -7.32
N ASP A 66 -7.63 -11.79 -7.00
CA ASP A 66 -7.49 -13.19 -6.58
C ASP A 66 -6.48 -13.38 -5.43
N TRP A 67 -6.59 -12.52 -4.42
CA TRP A 67 -5.69 -12.46 -3.25
C TRP A 67 -4.23 -12.23 -3.64
N THR A 68 -3.98 -11.39 -4.64
CA THR A 68 -2.62 -10.99 -5.03
C THR A 68 -2.40 -9.50 -4.78
N PHE A 69 -1.27 -9.16 -4.16
CA PHE A 69 -0.80 -7.78 -4.00
C PHE A 69 0.63 -7.68 -4.51
N SER A 70 0.78 -7.29 -5.77
CA SER A 70 2.05 -7.08 -6.46
C SER A 70 1.95 -5.80 -7.29
N LEU A 71 2.95 -4.94 -7.14
CA LEU A 71 3.13 -3.65 -7.79
C LEU A 71 4.53 -3.65 -8.40
N ALA A 72 4.61 -3.71 -9.73
CA ALA A 72 5.87 -3.88 -10.45
C ALA A 72 6.93 -2.83 -10.05
N ALA A 73 6.53 -1.55 -9.98
CA ALA A 73 7.44 -0.46 -9.60
C ALA A 73 8.12 -0.70 -8.23
N TRP A 74 7.42 -1.27 -7.26
CA TRP A 74 8.04 -1.58 -5.96
C TRP A 74 8.93 -2.83 -6.02
N GLU A 75 8.52 -3.87 -6.74
CA GLU A 75 9.28 -5.13 -6.81
C GLU A 75 10.53 -5.03 -7.70
N GLU A 76 10.56 -4.09 -8.64
CA GLU A 76 11.75 -3.80 -9.46
C GLU A 76 12.80 -3.02 -8.66
N GLU A 77 12.37 -2.16 -7.74
CA GLU A 77 13.27 -1.33 -6.92
C GLU A 77 13.71 -2.00 -5.62
N ASN A 78 12.96 -3.00 -5.14
CA ASN A 78 13.18 -3.61 -3.83
C ASN A 78 13.35 -5.14 -3.92
N ASP A 79 14.28 -5.68 -3.14
CA ASP A 79 14.53 -7.13 -3.04
C ASP A 79 13.45 -7.92 -2.25
N ILE A 80 12.30 -7.30 -1.99
CA ILE A 80 11.19 -7.86 -1.21
C ILE A 80 9.86 -7.68 -1.93
N SER A 81 8.85 -8.45 -1.57
CA SER A 81 7.53 -8.33 -2.20
C SER A 81 6.85 -6.98 -1.89
N SER A 82 5.91 -6.59 -2.75
CA SER A 82 5.13 -5.36 -2.56
C SER A 82 4.43 -5.28 -1.20
N LEU A 83 3.91 -6.41 -0.68
CA LEU A 83 3.25 -6.43 0.61
C LEU A 83 4.24 -6.25 1.76
N GLU A 84 5.41 -6.90 1.70
CA GLU A 84 6.46 -6.72 2.70
C GLU A 84 6.93 -5.28 2.75
N TYR A 85 7.17 -4.67 1.58
CA TYR A 85 7.55 -3.27 1.48
C TYR A 85 6.48 -2.35 2.07
N TYR A 86 5.22 -2.55 1.71
CA TYR A 86 4.10 -1.83 2.31
C TYR A 86 4.10 -1.91 3.85
N LEU A 87 4.30 -3.12 4.40
CA LEU A 87 4.36 -3.31 5.85
C LEU A 87 5.57 -2.60 6.48
N ASP A 88 6.71 -2.51 5.77
CA ASP A 88 7.87 -1.71 6.20
C ASP A 88 7.53 -0.22 6.29
N LEU A 89 6.79 0.33 5.31
CA LEU A 89 6.32 1.72 5.36
C LEU A 89 5.49 1.99 6.63
N LEU A 90 4.62 1.04 7.02
CA LEU A 90 3.76 1.13 8.21
C LEU A 90 4.53 1.06 9.54
N THR A 91 5.78 0.61 9.57
CA THR A 91 6.58 0.59 10.80
C THR A 91 6.97 2.01 11.25
N ASN A 92 7.10 2.94 10.29
CA ASN A 92 7.49 4.33 10.54
C ASN A 92 6.74 5.34 9.65
N PRO A 93 5.40 5.42 9.74
CA PRO A 93 4.57 6.26 8.86
C PRO A 93 4.72 7.77 9.16
N GLY A 94 5.45 8.14 10.22
CA GLY A 94 5.83 9.52 10.49
C GLY A 94 6.98 10.02 9.62
N ASN A 95 7.80 9.12 9.06
CA ASN A 95 8.83 9.47 8.09
C ASN A 95 8.18 10.15 6.87
N LYS A 96 8.77 11.25 6.39
CA LYS A 96 8.18 12.02 5.28
C LYS A 96 8.04 11.20 4.00
N TYR A 97 9.02 10.35 3.67
CA TYR A 97 9.04 9.52 2.47
C TYR A 97 8.03 8.38 2.59
N ASN A 98 8.05 7.62 3.70
CA ASN A 98 7.05 6.56 3.92
C ASN A 98 5.62 7.11 3.86
N ARG A 99 5.40 8.31 4.42
CA ARG A 99 4.09 8.95 4.42
C ARG A 99 3.62 9.33 3.03
N GLU A 100 4.53 9.78 2.18
CA GLU A 100 4.30 10.19 0.80
C GLU A 100 3.95 8.98 -0.06
N GLU A 101 4.77 7.93 -0.01
CA GLU A 101 4.49 6.68 -0.73
C GLU A 101 3.19 6.00 -0.27
N ILE A 102 2.86 6.03 1.03
CA ILE A 102 1.56 5.54 1.51
C ILE A 102 0.40 6.33 0.89
N ARG A 103 0.57 7.64 0.63
CA ARG A 103 -0.46 8.47 0.00
C ARG A 103 -0.58 8.16 -1.50
N GLU A 104 0.54 8.06 -2.19
CA GLU A 104 0.59 7.66 -3.61
C GLU A 104 -0.08 6.29 -3.80
N LEU A 105 0.28 5.32 -2.96
CA LEU A 105 -0.37 4.00 -2.94
C LEU A 105 -1.88 4.14 -2.75
N ASN A 106 -2.31 4.97 -1.81
CA ASN A 106 -3.73 5.17 -1.54
C ASN A 106 -4.50 5.79 -2.69
N ASP A 107 -3.84 6.58 -3.53
CA ASP A 107 -4.47 7.26 -4.65
C ASP A 107 -4.47 6.34 -5.87
N TYR A 108 -3.36 5.64 -6.14
CA TYR A 108 -3.29 4.55 -7.11
C TYR A 108 -4.35 3.47 -6.84
N LEU A 109 -4.34 2.83 -5.66
CA LEU A 109 -5.28 1.74 -5.36
C LEU A 109 -6.74 2.20 -5.43
N LYS A 110 -7.02 3.45 -5.06
CA LYS A 110 -8.37 4.03 -5.16
C LYS A 110 -8.80 4.20 -6.62
N ALA A 111 -7.92 4.69 -7.48
CA ALA A 111 -8.19 4.83 -8.92
C ALA A 111 -8.37 3.45 -9.57
N THR A 112 -7.45 2.52 -9.31
CA THR A 112 -7.50 1.15 -9.84
C THR A 112 -8.76 0.40 -9.42
N LEU A 113 -9.18 0.51 -8.15
CA LEU A 113 -10.43 -0.11 -7.66
C LEU A 113 -11.71 0.49 -8.27
N LYS A 114 -11.63 1.67 -8.87
CA LYS A 114 -12.73 2.25 -9.66
C LYS A 114 -12.66 1.88 -11.15
N GLY A 115 -11.63 1.15 -11.57
CA GLY A 115 -11.39 0.81 -12.97
C GLY A 115 -10.75 1.95 -13.78
N GLU A 116 -10.11 2.91 -13.12
CA GLU A 116 -9.32 3.95 -13.81
C GLU A 116 -7.96 3.33 -14.23
N GLU A 117 -7.53 3.59 -15.46
CA GLU A 117 -6.20 3.20 -15.95
C GLU A 117 -5.18 4.22 -15.44
N VAL A 118 -4.44 3.82 -14.41
CA VAL A 118 -3.38 4.62 -13.80
C VAL A 118 -2.14 3.77 -13.62
N GLU A 119 -0.97 4.37 -13.80
CA GLU A 119 0.31 3.74 -13.50
C GLU A 119 0.70 4.06 -12.05
N PHE A 120 1.27 3.09 -11.35
CA PHE A 120 1.83 3.34 -10.02
C PHE A 120 3.29 3.79 -10.15
N ARG A 121 3.55 5.06 -9.84
CA ARG A 121 4.87 5.69 -9.88
C ARG A 121 5.25 6.19 -8.47
N PRO A 122 5.73 5.31 -7.59
CA PRO A 122 6.07 5.70 -6.22
C PRO A 122 7.29 6.63 -6.21
N GLY A 123 7.24 7.71 -5.42
CA GLY A 123 8.36 8.63 -5.24
C GLY A 123 8.78 9.40 -6.50
N ALA A 124 7.93 9.44 -7.53
CA ALA A 124 8.16 10.31 -8.69
C ALA A 124 7.96 11.78 -8.26
N ASP A 125 9.02 12.58 -8.40
CA ASP A 125 8.88 14.04 -8.32
C ASP A 125 7.94 14.47 -9.48
N ASP A 126 6.97 15.35 -9.21
CA ASP A 126 5.93 15.85 -10.14
C ASP A 126 6.46 16.49 -11.46
N GLU A 127 7.76 16.39 -11.77
CA GLU A 127 8.41 17.00 -12.94
C GLU A 127 8.35 16.16 -14.23
N GLU A 128 7.92 14.89 -14.20
CA GLU A 128 7.84 14.00 -15.39
C GLU A 128 6.40 13.58 -15.78
N GLU A 129 5.43 14.49 -15.72
CA GLU A 129 4.06 14.24 -16.21
C GLU A 129 3.85 14.51 -17.73
N GLU A 130 4.88 14.95 -18.48
CA GLU A 130 4.77 15.17 -19.93
C GLU A 130 5.54 14.10 -20.74
N GLU A 131 5.02 12.87 -20.86
CA GLU A 131 5.31 12.01 -22.04
C GLU A 131 4.48 10.72 -22.03
N ALA A 132 3.15 10.80 -22.13
CA ALA A 132 2.34 9.61 -22.44
C ALA A 132 0.94 9.90 -23.02
N THR A 133 0.77 10.86 -23.94
CA THR A 133 -0.47 10.91 -24.76
C THR A 133 -0.22 11.36 -26.19
N GLU A 134 0.72 10.76 -26.91
CA GLU A 134 0.71 10.83 -28.38
C GLU A 134 1.16 9.49 -28.99
N GLU A 135 0.25 8.51 -29.06
CA GLU A 135 0.19 7.67 -30.24
C GLU A 135 -1.11 7.98 -31.00
N ASN A 136 -0.88 8.70 -32.09
CA ASN A 136 -1.81 9.13 -33.12
C ASN A 136 -2.90 8.09 -33.44
N THR A 137 -4.14 8.48 -33.19
CA THR A 137 -5.23 8.16 -34.11
C THR A 137 -5.06 9.04 -35.35
N GLU A 138 -4.35 8.55 -36.36
CA GLU A 138 -4.51 9.06 -37.72
C GLU A 138 -5.26 8.01 -38.55
N GLU A 139 -6.54 8.31 -38.76
CA GLU A 139 -7.33 7.80 -39.88
C GLU A 139 -6.72 8.28 -41.21
N ALA A 140 -6.52 7.35 -42.17
CA ALA A 140 -6.67 7.59 -43.60
C ALA A 140 -6.85 6.27 -44.37
#